data_AF-A0A917F1M8-F1
#
_entry.id   AF-A0A917F1M8-F1
#
_cell.length_a   1.000
_cell.length_b   1.000
_cell.length_c   1.000
_cell.angle_alpha   90.00
_cell.angle_beta   90.00
_cell.angle_gamma   90.00
#
_symmetry.space_group_name_H-M   'P 1'
#
loop_
_entity.id
_entity.type
_entity.pdbx_description
1 polymer ?
#
loop_
_entity_poly.entity_id
_entity_poly.type
_entity_poly.pdbx_seq_one_letter_code
_entity_poly.pdbx_strand_id
1 'polypeptide(L)'
;MATVILVRHGRTTANASGVLAGRTAGIRLDETGRKQAQRTAERLAVVPLVAVVSSPLERCRQTSRFILDLQSGAPATPIEKGITECDYGEWQGRKLSELSKEKLWSVVQGQPSAAVFPGGESLAAMQARAVSAIRRFDAQVEAEHGPTAVWAAVSHGDIIKSIVADALGMHLDLFQRINVGPASISIVRYGASRPEVIATNTDSGDLSWLRAPSAETAADVGGGAGHPEPDDSGPADSGADDHGPTDHGPADHGPADHAPAETEPTDVASADTAPTDSARA
;
A
#
# COMPACT_ATOMS: atom_id res chain seq x y z
N MET A 1 9.59 -22.15 -1.76
CA MET A 1 9.73 -20.83 -2.40
C MET A 1 9.88 -19.80 -1.31
N ALA A 2 10.88 -18.93 -1.40
CA ALA A 2 10.97 -17.78 -0.51
C ALA A 2 9.67 -16.97 -0.54
N THR A 3 9.38 -16.30 0.58
CA THR A 3 8.19 -15.47 0.74
C THR A 3 8.61 -14.04 0.97
N VAL A 4 8.15 -13.13 0.11
CA VAL A 4 8.30 -11.69 0.32
C VAL A 4 7.06 -11.11 0.99
N ILE A 5 7.31 -10.32 2.04
CA ILE A 5 6.33 -9.49 2.72
C ILE A 5 6.53 -8.04 2.27
N LEU A 6 5.63 -7.54 1.44
CA LEU A 6 5.62 -6.16 0.98
C LEU A 6 4.94 -5.28 2.03
N VAL A 7 5.66 -4.32 2.58
CA VAL A 7 5.16 -3.41 3.63
C VAL A 7 5.15 -1.98 3.10
N ARG A 8 3.99 -1.34 3.05
CA ARG A 8 3.95 0.11 2.79
C ARG A 8 4.44 0.85 4.02
N HIS A 9 5.19 1.94 3.87
CA HIS A 9 5.50 2.82 5.00
C HIS A 9 4.23 3.26 5.75
N GLY A 10 4.35 3.56 7.05
CA GLY A 10 3.26 4.14 7.84
C GLY A 10 2.83 5.53 7.34
N ARG A 11 1.69 6.04 7.82
CA ARG A 11 1.18 7.35 7.40
C ARG A 11 2.20 8.47 7.64
N THR A 12 2.24 9.42 6.72
CA THR A 12 3.06 10.64 6.82
C THR A 12 2.18 11.89 6.87
N THR A 13 2.77 13.02 7.23
CA THR A 13 2.09 14.32 7.16
C THR A 13 1.59 14.64 5.75
N ALA A 14 2.34 14.28 4.70
CA ALA A 14 1.92 14.46 3.32
C ALA A 14 0.67 13.63 2.97
N ASN A 15 0.57 12.40 3.49
CA ASN A 15 -0.65 11.61 3.32
C ASN A 15 -1.85 12.26 4.03
N ALA A 16 -1.63 12.79 5.24
CA ALA A 16 -2.67 13.47 6.01
C ALA A 16 -3.21 14.72 5.30
N SER A 17 -2.35 15.45 4.58
CA SER A 17 -2.69 16.69 3.89
C SER A 17 -3.04 16.52 2.41
N GLY A 18 -3.16 15.29 1.90
CA GLY A 18 -3.46 15.02 0.49
C GLY A 18 -2.38 15.52 -0.49
N VAL A 19 -1.11 15.50 -0.07
CA VAL A 19 0.04 15.93 -0.88
C VAL A 19 0.73 14.73 -1.51
N LEU A 20 0.99 14.80 -2.81
CA LEU A 20 1.71 13.77 -3.53
C LEU A 20 3.22 13.85 -3.22
N ALA A 21 3.68 13.08 -2.24
CA ALA A 21 5.05 13.19 -1.74
C ALA A 21 6.12 12.71 -2.74
N GLY A 22 5.85 11.67 -3.53
CA GLY A 22 6.87 11.07 -4.40
C GLY A 22 8.19 10.78 -3.67
N ARG A 23 9.28 11.26 -4.23
CA ARG A 23 10.64 11.16 -3.71
C ARG A 23 11.08 12.35 -2.86
N THR A 24 10.17 13.25 -2.48
CA THR A 24 10.50 14.41 -1.64
C THR A 24 11.19 13.98 -0.34
N ALA A 25 12.38 14.53 -0.11
CA ALA A 25 13.19 14.25 1.06
C ALA A 25 12.57 14.83 2.34
N GLY A 26 12.89 14.26 3.49
CA GLY A 26 12.49 14.79 4.80
C GLY A 26 11.02 14.53 5.19
N ILE A 27 10.23 13.88 4.34
CA ILE A 27 8.88 13.42 4.69
C ILE A 27 8.99 12.20 5.62
N ARG A 28 8.46 12.36 6.84
CA ARG A 28 8.54 11.37 7.92
C ARG A 28 7.16 10.87 8.31
N LEU A 29 7.15 9.77 9.08
CA LEU A 29 5.93 9.28 9.72
C LEU A 29 5.32 10.35 10.64
N ASP A 30 4.00 10.49 10.59
CA ASP A 30 3.26 11.22 11.61
C ASP A 30 3.02 10.32 12.83
N GLU A 31 2.33 10.82 13.86
CA GLU A 31 2.09 10.02 15.06
C GLU A 31 1.22 8.78 14.79
N THR A 32 0.21 8.91 13.93
CA THR A 32 -0.60 7.77 13.47
C THR A 32 0.26 6.74 12.74
N GLY A 33 1.15 7.18 11.88
CA GLY A 33 2.07 6.35 11.11
C GLY A 33 3.07 5.60 11.98
N ARG A 34 3.54 6.21 13.08
CA ARG A 34 4.38 5.51 14.07
C ARG A 34 3.60 4.40 14.78
N LYS A 35 2.36 4.66 15.22
CA LYS A 35 1.48 3.65 15.84
C LYS A 35 1.16 2.52 14.85
N GLN A 36 0.91 2.86 13.59
CA GLN A 36 0.71 1.89 12.52
C GLN A 36 1.96 1.01 12.30
N ALA A 37 3.15 1.61 12.15
CA ALA A 37 4.40 0.89 11.97
C ALA A 37 4.73 -0.03 13.17
N GLN A 38 4.45 0.42 14.39
CA GLN A 38 4.58 -0.38 15.61
C GLN A 38 3.69 -1.63 15.55
N ARG A 39 2.41 -1.51 15.18
CA ARG A 39 1.51 -2.67 15.05
C ARG A 39 1.96 -3.65 13.97
N THR A 40 2.44 -3.14 12.83
CA THR A 40 3.02 -3.97 11.77
C THR A 40 4.25 -4.73 12.27
N ALA A 41 5.11 -4.07 13.05
CA ALA A 41 6.27 -4.72 13.66
C ALA A 41 5.87 -5.81 14.65
N GLU A 42 4.87 -5.57 15.50
CA GLU A 42 4.34 -6.56 16.46
C GLU A 42 3.81 -7.80 15.74
N ARG A 43 3.07 -7.62 14.65
CA ARG A 43 2.59 -8.73 13.80
C ARG A 43 3.74 -9.52 13.17
N LEU A 44 4.83 -8.84 12.79
CA LEU A 44 5.98 -9.46 12.14
C LEU A 44 7.00 -10.05 13.13
N ALA A 45 6.90 -9.74 14.42
CA ALA A 45 7.84 -10.22 15.44
C ALA A 45 7.90 -11.75 15.54
N VAL A 46 6.78 -12.43 15.26
CA VAL A 46 6.68 -13.90 15.25
C VAL A 46 7.25 -14.56 13.99
N VAL A 47 7.48 -13.76 12.93
CA VAL A 47 8.01 -14.24 11.65
C VAL A 47 9.53 -14.10 11.68
N PRO A 48 10.31 -15.18 11.50
CA PRO A 48 11.76 -15.12 11.51
C PRO A 48 12.29 -14.51 10.20
N LEU A 49 12.26 -13.18 10.09
CA LEU A 49 12.72 -12.49 8.89
C LEU A 49 14.24 -12.69 8.73
N VAL A 50 14.66 -13.10 7.54
CA VAL A 50 16.10 -13.19 7.20
C VAL A 50 16.64 -11.86 6.69
N ALA A 51 15.77 -11.02 6.13
CA ALA A 51 16.11 -9.68 5.66
C ALA A 51 14.93 -8.70 5.76
N VAL A 52 15.26 -7.43 6.00
CA VAL A 52 14.36 -6.28 5.89
C VAL A 52 14.97 -5.28 4.90
N VAL A 53 14.57 -5.40 3.64
CA VAL A 53 15.01 -4.53 2.54
C VAL A 53 14.17 -3.25 2.58
N SER A 54 14.79 -2.08 2.51
CA SER A 54 14.07 -0.80 2.57
C SER A 54 14.34 0.06 1.35
N SER A 55 13.30 0.78 0.89
CA SER A 55 13.49 2.00 0.11
C SER A 55 14.39 2.99 0.88
N PRO A 56 15.19 3.81 0.18
CA PRO A 56 16.05 4.80 0.83
C PRO A 56 15.30 5.93 1.56
N LEU A 57 14.01 6.16 1.24
CA LEU A 57 13.25 7.29 1.76
C LEU A 57 12.95 7.13 3.27
N GLU A 58 12.99 8.25 4.00
CA GLU A 58 13.01 8.27 5.47
C GLU A 58 11.80 7.58 6.09
N ARG A 59 10.60 7.78 5.52
CA ARG A 59 9.37 7.10 5.96
C ARG A 59 9.44 5.57 5.89
N CYS A 60 10.09 5.01 4.87
CA CYS A 60 10.33 3.56 4.78
C CYS A 60 11.35 3.14 5.82
N ARG A 61 12.48 3.86 5.92
CA ARG A 61 13.53 3.57 6.91
C ARG A 61 13.02 3.62 8.36
N GLN A 62 12.13 4.55 8.66
CA GLN A 62 11.46 4.62 9.97
C GLN A 62 10.57 3.41 10.20
N THR A 63 9.76 3.02 9.21
CA THR A 63 8.90 1.83 9.30
C THR A 63 9.75 0.55 9.45
N SER A 64 10.82 0.40 8.68
CA SER A 64 11.76 -0.72 8.81
C SER A 64 12.39 -0.80 10.20
N ARG A 65 12.69 0.35 10.82
CA ARG A 65 13.28 0.35 12.17
C ARG A 65 12.34 -0.24 13.21
N PHE A 66 11.05 0.11 13.18
CA PHE A 66 10.07 -0.53 14.06
C PHE A 66 10.05 -2.04 13.89
N ILE A 67 10.07 -2.53 12.64
CA ILE A 67 10.11 -3.98 12.35
C ILE A 67 11.37 -4.61 12.94
N LEU A 68 12.53 -4.02 12.68
CA LEU A 68 13.83 -4.51 13.13
C LEU A 68 13.95 -4.55 14.66
N ASP A 69 13.45 -3.53 15.35
CA ASP A 69 13.55 -3.41 16.82
C ASP A 69 12.79 -4.55 17.55
N LEU A 70 11.86 -5.24 16.87
CA LEU A 70 11.10 -6.39 17.41
C LEU A 70 11.51 -7.75 16.83
N GLN A 71 12.48 -7.81 15.91
CA GLN A 71 13.00 -9.09 15.44
C GLN A 71 13.93 -9.70 16.49
N SER A 72 13.74 -10.99 16.78
CA SER A 72 14.63 -11.73 17.70
C SER A 72 16.00 -12.05 17.08
N GLY A 73 16.06 -12.06 15.74
CA GLY A 73 17.30 -12.26 14.98
C GLY A 73 17.96 -10.95 14.54
N ALA A 74 19.03 -11.07 13.76
CA ALA A 74 19.70 -9.94 13.12
C ALA A 74 19.52 -10.02 11.59
N PRO A 75 18.30 -9.76 11.06
CA PRO A 75 18.07 -9.79 9.62
C PRO A 75 18.99 -8.82 8.89
N ALA A 76 19.38 -9.16 7.66
CA ALA A 76 20.10 -8.24 6.79
C ALA A 76 19.24 -7.00 6.48
N THR A 77 19.85 -5.81 6.43
CA THR A 77 19.12 -4.53 6.26
C THR A 77 19.56 -3.74 5.02
N PRO A 78 19.48 -4.31 3.80
CA PRO A 78 19.93 -3.61 2.60
C PRO A 78 18.98 -2.45 2.23
N ILE A 79 19.55 -1.42 1.63
CA ILE A 79 18.81 -0.31 1.02
C ILE A 79 18.72 -0.54 -0.49
N GLU A 80 17.50 -0.58 -1.02
CA GLU A 80 17.25 -0.84 -2.44
C GLU A 80 16.56 0.35 -3.12
N LYS A 81 17.21 0.91 -4.15
CA LYS A 81 16.71 2.06 -4.90
C LYS A 81 15.57 1.66 -5.86
N GLY A 82 15.58 0.44 -6.37
CA GLY A 82 14.57 -0.12 -7.27
C GLY A 82 13.17 -0.17 -6.68
N ILE A 83 13.04 -0.17 -5.35
CA ILE A 83 11.76 -0.10 -4.63
C ILE A 83 11.46 1.29 -4.04
N THR A 84 12.15 2.34 -4.49
CA THR A 84 11.82 3.73 -4.13
C THR A 84 10.54 4.20 -4.81
N GLU A 85 9.86 5.21 -4.27
CA GLU A 85 8.59 5.72 -4.81
C GLU A 85 8.73 6.22 -6.26
N CYS A 86 7.61 6.28 -6.97
CA CYS A 86 7.53 6.95 -8.26
C CYS A 86 8.17 8.35 -8.21
N ASP A 87 9.00 8.65 -9.20
CA ASP A 87 9.42 10.02 -9.49
C ASP A 87 8.29 10.73 -10.22
N TYR A 88 7.40 11.39 -9.47
CA TYR A 88 6.31 12.15 -10.10
C TYR A 88 6.78 13.48 -10.71
N GLY A 89 8.08 13.77 -10.73
CA GLY A 89 8.64 14.98 -11.33
C GLY A 89 7.98 16.25 -10.79
N GLU A 90 7.43 17.06 -11.70
CA GLU A 90 6.73 18.32 -11.39
C GLU A 90 5.43 18.15 -10.58
N TRP A 91 4.91 16.93 -10.43
CA TRP A 91 3.73 16.68 -9.60
C TRP A 91 4.06 16.54 -8.11
N GLN A 92 5.31 16.28 -7.75
CA GLN A 92 5.72 16.06 -6.37
C GLN A 92 5.51 17.31 -5.52
N GLY A 93 4.99 17.15 -4.30
CA GLY A 93 4.70 18.24 -3.38
C GLY A 93 3.39 18.99 -3.66
N ARG A 94 2.70 18.72 -4.79
CA ARG A 94 1.40 19.32 -5.11
C ARG A 94 0.25 18.57 -4.43
N LYS A 95 -0.88 19.25 -4.25
CA LYS A 95 -2.09 18.63 -3.67
C LYS A 95 -2.80 17.76 -4.70
N LEU A 96 -3.27 16.59 -4.29
CA LEU A 96 -4.04 15.68 -5.14
C LEU A 96 -5.31 16.35 -5.70
N SER A 97 -5.95 17.23 -4.92
CA SER A 97 -7.11 18.03 -5.36
C SER A 97 -6.81 19.02 -6.48
N GLU A 98 -5.54 19.41 -6.67
CA GLU A 98 -5.09 20.24 -7.78
C GLU A 98 -4.70 19.37 -8.96
N LEU A 99 -3.97 18.29 -8.69
CA LEU A 99 -3.53 17.32 -9.69
C LEU A 99 -4.70 16.62 -10.37
N SER A 100 -5.85 16.45 -9.70
CA SER A 100 -7.05 15.85 -10.28
C SER A 100 -7.62 16.62 -11.47
N LYS A 101 -7.22 17.89 -11.65
CA LYS A 101 -7.63 18.76 -12.75
C LYS A 101 -6.66 18.74 -13.93
N GLU A 102 -5.50 18.11 -13.77
CA GLU A 102 -4.50 17.99 -14.82
C GLU A 102 -4.96 17.01 -15.90
N LYS A 103 -4.66 17.30 -17.16
CA LYS A 103 -4.99 16.39 -18.27
C LYS A 103 -4.38 14.99 -18.09
N LEU A 104 -3.18 14.92 -17.50
CA LEU A 104 -2.49 13.66 -17.24
C LEU A 104 -3.19 12.80 -16.17
N TRP A 105 -4.03 13.38 -15.30
CA TRP A 105 -4.74 12.64 -14.26
C TRP A 105 -5.61 11.52 -14.82
N SER A 106 -6.36 11.78 -15.88
CA SER A 106 -7.20 10.76 -16.51
C SER A 106 -6.39 9.60 -17.07
N VAL A 107 -5.17 9.85 -17.56
CA VAL A 107 -4.24 8.82 -18.00
C VAL A 107 -3.70 8.03 -16.80
N VAL A 108 -3.30 8.70 -15.72
CA VAL A 108 -2.83 8.04 -14.48
C VAL A 108 -3.91 7.14 -13.85
N GLN A 109 -5.18 7.50 -13.98
CA GLN A 109 -6.30 6.73 -13.44
C GLN A 109 -6.80 5.63 -14.40
N GLY A 110 -6.88 5.91 -15.70
CA GLY A 110 -7.51 5.02 -16.68
C GLY A 110 -6.56 4.22 -17.56
N GLN A 111 -5.39 4.77 -17.88
CA GLN A 111 -4.34 4.10 -18.66
C GLN A 111 -2.92 4.32 -18.07
N PRO A 112 -2.68 3.90 -16.80
CA PRO A 112 -1.39 4.04 -16.14
C PRO A 112 -0.16 3.66 -16.98
N SER A 113 -0.25 2.64 -17.83
CA SER A 113 0.86 2.18 -18.69
C SER A 113 1.38 3.25 -19.67
N ALA A 114 0.53 4.22 -20.03
CA ALA A 114 0.87 5.34 -20.91
C ALA A 114 1.29 6.61 -20.14
N ALA A 115 1.22 6.61 -18.81
CA ALA A 115 1.51 7.79 -18.01
C ALA A 115 3.02 8.04 -17.90
N VAL A 116 3.44 9.26 -18.25
CA VAL A 116 4.81 9.78 -18.06
C VAL A 116 4.71 11.11 -17.33
N PHE A 117 5.31 11.21 -16.14
CA PHE A 117 5.27 12.45 -15.37
C PHE A 117 6.29 13.46 -15.93
N PRO A 118 5.92 14.74 -16.13
CA PRO A 118 6.85 15.78 -16.57
C PRO A 118 8.01 15.93 -15.60
N GLY A 119 9.25 15.84 -16.11
CA GLY A 119 10.46 15.87 -15.28
C GLY A 119 10.62 14.67 -14.34
N GLY A 120 9.83 13.61 -14.52
CA GLY A 120 9.80 12.41 -13.70
C GLY A 120 9.96 11.12 -14.52
N GLU A 121 9.49 10.00 -13.96
CA GLU A 121 9.50 8.70 -14.64
C GLU A 121 8.11 8.34 -15.20
N SER A 122 8.05 7.27 -15.99
CA SER A 122 6.78 6.66 -16.38
C SER A 122 6.34 5.60 -15.36
N LEU A 123 5.04 5.36 -15.24
CA LEU A 123 4.55 4.28 -14.37
C LEU A 123 5.00 2.90 -14.86
N ALA A 124 5.15 2.71 -16.18
CA ALA A 124 5.71 1.49 -16.74
C ALA A 124 7.18 1.27 -16.36
N ALA A 125 8.01 2.32 -16.42
CA ALA A 125 9.41 2.24 -15.99
C ALA A 125 9.52 1.99 -14.48
N MET A 126 8.65 2.64 -13.69
CA MET A 126 8.53 2.43 -12.25
C MET A 126 8.20 0.96 -11.92
N GLN A 127 7.20 0.37 -12.58
CA GLN A 127 6.85 -1.04 -12.39
C GLN A 127 8.03 -1.95 -12.75
N ALA A 128 8.65 -1.73 -13.92
CA ALA A 128 9.75 -2.57 -14.39
C ALA A 128 10.92 -2.62 -13.40
N ARG A 129 11.35 -1.47 -12.86
CA ARG A 129 12.44 -1.44 -11.87
C ARG A 129 12.04 -2.07 -10.53
N ALA A 130 10.79 -1.90 -10.10
CA ALA A 130 10.30 -2.44 -8.83
C ALA A 130 10.21 -3.97 -8.89
N VAL A 131 9.59 -4.51 -9.93
CA VAL A 131 9.47 -5.96 -10.16
C VAL A 131 10.84 -6.60 -10.30
N SER A 132 11.74 -6.00 -11.09
CA SER A 132 13.12 -6.50 -11.24
C SER A 132 13.86 -6.56 -9.91
N ALA A 133 13.74 -5.52 -9.07
CA ALA A 133 14.38 -5.49 -7.76
C ALA A 133 13.84 -6.57 -6.82
N ILE A 134 12.52 -6.73 -6.73
CA ILE A 134 11.89 -7.75 -5.88
C ILE A 134 12.29 -9.16 -6.33
N ARG A 135 12.17 -9.48 -7.62
CA ARG A 135 12.51 -10.81 -8.14
C ARG A 135 14.00 -11.14 -7.95
N ARG A 136 14.88 -10.16 -8.12
CA ARG A 136 16.32 -10.33 -7.86
C ARG A 136 16.59 -10.64 -6.39
N PHE A 137 16.01 -9.87 -5.47
CA PHE A 137 16.21 -10.11 -4.03
C PHE A 137 15.59 -11.43 -3.58
N ASP A 138 14.41 -11.78 -4.08
CA ASP A 138 13.77 -13.04 -3.74
C ASP A 138 14.63 -14.24 -4.14
N ALA A 139 15.19 -14.23 -5.36
CA ALA A 139 16.12 -15.25 -5.82
C ALA A 139 17.43 -15.30 -4.98
N GLN A 140 17.94 -14.14 -4.56
CA GLN A 140 19.12 -14.06 -3.68
C GLN A 140 18.82 -14.65 -2.30
N VAL A 141 17.69 -14.28 -1.70
CA VAL A 141 17.24 -14.77 -0.39
C VAL A 141 17.01 -16.28 -0.43
N GLU A 142 16.36 -16.80 -1.48
CA GLU A 142 16.16 -18.25 -1.63
C GLU A 142 17.49 -18.99 -1.79
N ALA A 143 18.43 -18.45 -2.56
CA ALA A 143 19.74 -19.07 -2.75
C ALA A 143 20.58 -19.12 -1.46
N GLU A 144 20.48 -18.09 -0.61
CA GLU A 144 21.27 -17.96 0.62
C GLU A 144 20.63 -18.67 1.82
N HIS A 145 19.31 -18.60 1.95
CA HIS A 145 18.58 -19.06 3.14
C HIS A 145 17.62 -20.23 2.88
N GLY A 146 17.47 -20.64 1.62
CA GLY A 146 16.65 -21.76 1.21
C GLY A 146 15.19 -21.40 0.88
N PRO A 147 14.42 -22.37 0.38
CA PRO A 147 13.08 -22.17 -0.18
C PRO A 147 11.99 -21.92 0.86
N THR A 148 12.30 -21.79 2.14
CA THR A 148 11.31 -21.43 3.18
C THR A 148 11.61 -20.08 3.83
N ALA A 149 12.62 -19.37 3.33
CA ALA A 149 13.04 -18.08 3.84
C ALA A 149 11.93 -17.03 3.67
N VAL A 150 11.78 -16.19 4.69
CA VAL A 150 10.83 -15.07 4.68
C VAL A 150 11.59 -13.76 4.85
N TRP A 151 11.29 -12.79 4.00
CA TRP A 151 11.93 -11.48 4.03
C TRP A 151 10.90 -10.37 3.81
N ALA A 152 11.21 -9.16 4.27
CA ALA A 152 10.33 -8.00 4.11
C ALA A 152 10.94 -6.96 3.16
N ALA A 153 10.10 -6.38 2.31
CA ALA A 153 10.43 -5.22 1.47
C ALA A 153 9.56 -4.03 1.88
N VAL A 154 10.18 -3.01 2.49
CA VAL A 154 9.49 -1.80 2.95
C VAL A 154 9.54 -0.73 1.87
N SER A 155 8.38 -0.41 1.29
CA SER A 155 8.24 0.44 0.10
C SER A 155 6.98 1.34 0.21
N HIS A 156 6.37 1.65 -0.93
CA HIS A 156 5.35 2.69 -1.10
C HIS A 156 4.11 2.17 -1.80
N GLY A 157 3.06 2.99 -1.84
CA GLY A 157 1.75 2.60 -2.35
C GLY A 157 1.81 2.13 -3.80
N ASP A 158 2.18 3.02 -4.73
CA ASP A 158 2.16 2.72 -6.16
C ASP A 158 3.18 1.64 -6.55
N ILE A 159 4.32 1.61 -5.87
CA ILE A 159 5.31 0.54 -6.03
C ILE A 159 4.70 -0.82 -5.68
N ILE A 160 4.10 -0.96 -4.49
CA ILE A 160 3.50 -2.23 -4.07
C ILE A 160 2.31 -2.61 -4.94
N LYS A 161 1.44 -1.65 -5.32
CA LYS A 161 0.36 -1.89 -6.28
C LYS A 161 0.90 -2.48 -7.58
N SER A 162 1.98 -1.91 -8.11
CA SER A 162 2.56 -2.35 -9.39
C SER A 162 3.20 -3.74 -9.31
N ILE A 163 3.81 -4.08 -8.17
CA ILE A 163 4.39 -5.41 -7.90
C ILE A 163 3.27 -6.46 -7.74
N VAL A 164 2.20 -6.12 -7.01
CA VAL A 164 1.05 -7.02 -6.83
C VAL A 164 0.32 -7.22 -8.16
N ALA A 165 0.16 -6.18 -8.99
CA ALA A 165 -0.39 -6.32 -10.33
C ALA A 165 0.43 -7.28 -11.20
N ASP A 166 1.76 -7.16 -11.22
CA ASP A 166 2.66 -8.10 -11.93
C ASP A 166 2.49 -9.53 -11.41
N ALA A 167 2.48 -9.70 -10.08
CA ALA A 167 2.33 -11.00 -9.44
C ALA A 167 0.98 -11.68 -9.76
N LEU A 168 -0.10 -10.90 -9.89
CA LEU A 168 -1.42 -11.37 -10.31
C LEU A 168 -1.54 -11.60 -11.82
N GLY A 169 -0.54 -11.23 -12.62
CA GLY A 169 -0.63 -11.22 -14.08
C GLY A 169 -1.60 -10.16 -14.63
N MET A 170 -1.88 -9.12 -13.86
CA MET A 170 -2.76 -8.02 -14.25
C MET A 170 -2.00 -7.01 -15.10
N HIS A 171 -2.65 -6.51 -16.16
CA HIS A 171 -2.13 -5.38 -16.91
C HIS A 171 -1.98 -4.15 -16.00
N LEU A 172 -0.92 -3.36 -16.19
CA LEU A 172 -0.62 -2.19 -15.35
C LEU A 172 -1.76 -1.17 -15.32
N ASP A 173 -2.55 -1.06 -16.40
CA ASP A 173 -3.71 -0.16 -16.44
C ASP A 173 -4.77 -0.49 -15.38
N LEU A 174 -4.76 -1.70 -14.84
CA LEU A 174 -5.70 -2.14 -13.80
C LEU A 174 -5.16 -1.95 -12.38
N PHE A 175 -3.91 -1.49 -12.20
CA PHE A 175 -3.28 -1.47 -10.88
C PHE A 175 -3.94 -0.51 -9.88
N GLN A 176 -4.70 0.50 -10.36
CA GLN A 176 -5.47 1.39 -9.48
C GLN A 176 -6.61 0.68 -8.75
N ARG A 177 -7.01 -0.52 -9.19
CA ARG A 177 -7.98 -1.38 -8.50
C ARG A 177 -7.41 -2.07 -7.26
N ILE A 178 -6.10 -1.96 -7.03
CA ILE A 178 -5.41 -2.56 -5.89
C ILE A 178 -5.24 -1.49 -4.82
N ASN A 179 -5.75 -1.74 -3.62
CA ASN A 179 -5.55 -0.86 -2.48
C ASN A 179 -4.29 -1.28 -1.71
N VAL A 180 -3.53 -0.31 -1.22
CA VAL A 180 -2.36 -0.54 -0.36
C VAL A 180 -2.34 0.57 0.68
N GLY A 181 -2.80 0.29 1.89
CA GLY A 181 -2.92 1.23 3.01
C GLY A 181 -1.59 1.48 3.72
N PRO A 182 -1.42 2.61 4.42
CA PRO A 182 -0.19 2.84 5.19
C PRO A 182 0.05 1.73 6.22
N ALA A 183 1.30 1.26 6.32
CA ALA A 183 1.72 0.12 7.15
C ALA A 183 1.02 -1.22 6.85
N SER A 184 0.27 -1.33 5.75
CA SER A 184 -0.34 -2.60 5.33
C SER A 184 0.70 -3.59 4.82
N ILE A 185 0.39 -4.88 4.94
CA ILE A 185 1.17 -6.00 4.46
C ILE A 185 0.47 -6.67 3.26
N SER A 186 1.23 -6.91 2.19
CA SER A 186 0.88 -7.84 1.11
C SER A 186 1.93 -8.95 1.04
N ILE A 187 1.54 -10.18 0.73
CA ILE A 187 2.43 -11.35 0.77
C ILE A 187 2.44 -12.03 -0.59
N VAL A 188 3.63 -12.25 -1.14
CA VAL A 188 3.84 -12.92 -2.42
C VAL A 188 4.89 -14.01 -2.29
N ARG A 189 4.67 -15.14 -2.97
CA ARG A 189 5.68 -16.20 -3.15
C ARG A 189 6.03 -16.30 -4.62
N TYR A 190 7.29 -16.14 -4.99
CA TYR A 190 7.72 -16.30 -6.38
C TYR A 190 8.11 -17.75 -6.64
N GLY A 191 7.19 -18.52 -7.20
CA GLY A 191 7.44 -19.91 -7.56
C GLY A 191 8.13 -20.09 -8.90
N ALA A 192 8.60 -21.32 -9.13
CA ALA A 192 9.28 -21.70 -10.36
C ALA A 192 8.41 -21.53 -11.62
N SER A 193 7.08 -21.66 -11.49
CA SER A 193 6.13 -21.53 -12.59
C SER A 193 5.44 -20.17 -12.62
N ARG A 194 4.97 -19.68 -11.47
CA ARG A 194 4.25 -18.41 -11.33
C ARG A 194 4.37 -17.85 -9.91
N PRO A 195 4.13 -16.54 -9.73
CA PRO A 195 3.90 -15.96 -8.42
C PRO A 195 2.56 -16.43 -7.82
N GLU A 196 2.51 -16.50 -6.49
CA GLU A 196 1.30 -16.68 -5.71
C GLU A 196 1.10 -15.45 -4.82
N VAL A 197 -0.03 -14.77 -4.95
CA VAL A 197 -0.41 -13.67 -4.06
C VAL A 197 -1.25 -14.26 -2.93
N ILE A 198 -0.67 -14.32 -1.73
CA ILE A 198 -1.26 -14.99 -0.57
C ILE A 198 -2.19 -14.05 0.18
N ALA A 199 -1.82 -12.78 0.27
CA ALA A 199 -2.60 -11.75 0.93
C ALA A 199 -2.30 -10.38 0.31
N THR A 200 -3.28 -9.47 0.34
CA THR A 200 -3.11 -8.08 -0.08
C THR A 200 -3.67 -7.15 0.99
N ASN A 201 -2.94 -6.06 1.28
CA ASN A 201 -3.43 -4.93 2.08
C ASN A 201 -3.99 -5.28 3.47
N THR A 202 -3.30 -6.16 4.21
CA THR A 202 -3.72 -6.54 5.57
C THR A 202 -3.03 -5.68 6.63
N ASP A 203 -3.79 -5.15 7.59
CA ASP A 203 -3.25 -4.37 8.73
C ASP A 203 -3.40 -5.09 10.08
N SER A 204 -4.07 -6.24 10.08
CA SER A 204 -4.39 -7.07 11.25
C SER A 204 -4.33 -8.56 10.90
N GLY A 205 -4.44 -9.42 11.92
CA GLY A 205 -4.41 -10.88 11.76
C GLY A 205 -3.04 -11.51 12.01
N ASP A 206 -3.07 -12.81 12.29
CA ASP A 206 -1.90 -13.63 12.63
C ASP A 206 -1.01 -13.94 11.42
N LEU A 207 0.30 -13.93 11.66
CA LEU A 207 1.34 -14.24 10.69
C LEU A 207 2.23 -15.41 11.15
N SER A 208 1.90 -16.08 12.27
CA SER A 208 2.72 -17.17 12.81
C SER A 208 2.84 -18.36 11.85
N TRP A 209 1.87 -18.56 10.96
CA TRP A 209 1.89 -19.57 9.90
C TRP A 209 2.98 -19.33 8.83
N LEU A 210 3.59 -18.14 8.77
CA LEU A 210 4.78 -17.88 7.95
C LEU A 210 6.07 -18.42 8.57
N ARG A 211 6.04 -18.87 9.83
CA ARG A 211 7.17 -19.56 10.43
C ARG A 211 7.36 -20.90 9.69
N ALA A 212 8.56 -21.12 9.17
CA ALA A 212 8.88 -22.41 8.56
C ALA A 212 8.56 -23.54 9.56
N PRO A 213 7.86 -24.61 9.14
CA PRO A 213 7.63 -25.75 10.01
C PRO A 213 8.98 -26.27 10.51
N SER A 214 9.09 -26.54 11.81
CA SER A 214 10.22 -27.29 12.35
C SER A 214 10.31 -28.63 11.62
N ALA A 215 11.52 -29.15 11.43
CA ALA A 215 11.77 -30.42 10.74
C ALA A 215 10.94 -31.63 11.27
N GLU A 216 10.33 -31.51 12.45
CA GLU A 216 9.44 -32.51 13.04
C GLU A 216 8.04 -32.59 12.42
N THR A 217 7.56 -31.57 11.68
CA THR A 217 6.18 -31.53 11.16
C THR A 217 6.09 -31.68 9.64
N ALA A 218 7.19 -32.01 8.96
CA ALA A 218 7.26 -32.12 7.50
C ALA A 218 6.66 -33.42 6.91
N ALA A 219 6.01 -34.23 7.75
CA ALA A 219 5.40 -35.50 7.36
C ALA A 219 3.90 -35.51 7.71
N ASP A 220 3.10 -34.66 7.06
CA ASP A 220 1.79 -35.10 6.56
C ASP A 220 1.20 -34.15 5.51
N VAL A 221 0.33 -34.71 4.69
CA VAL A 221 -0.07 -34.32 3.33
C VAL A 221 -1.03 -33.13 3.17
N GLY A 222 -0.93 -32.48 2.01
CA GLY A 222 -2.00 -32.20 1.03
C GLY A 222 -3.38 -31.69 1.48
N GLY A 223 -3.76 -30.51 0.96
CA GLY A 223 -5.16 -30.05 0.84
C GLY A 223 -5.53 -29.00 1.88
N GLY A 224 -5.80 -27.77 1.42
CA GLY A 224 -6.17 -26.64 2.28
C GLY A 224 -7.45 -26.91 3.06
N ALA A 225 -7.31 -27.14 4.35
CA ALA A 225 -8.39 -27.01 5.31
C ALA A 225 -8.60 -25.51 5.55
N GLY A 226 -9.69 -24.95 5.01
CA GLY A 226 -10.11 -23.59 5.36
C GLY A 226 -10.17 -23.41 6.89
N HIS A 227 -10.09 -22.15 7.34
CA HIS A 227 -10.13 -21.83 8.76
C HIS A 227 -11.38 -22.43 9.44
N PRO A 228 -11.25 -23.04 10.62
CA PRO A 228 -12.41 -23.43 11.41
C PRO A 228 -13.12 -22.18 11.94
N GLU A 229 -14.44 -22.14 11.77
CA GLU A 229 -15.31 -21.15 12.44
C GLU A 229 -15.29 -21.36 13.96
N PRO A 230 -15.49 -20.30 14.75
CA PRO A 230 -15.52 -20.42 16.20
C PRO A 230 -16.80 -21.13 16.65
N ASP A 231 -16.61 -22.12 17.51
CA ASP A 231 -17.64 -22.99 18.09
C ASP A 231 -18.59 -22.20 19.01
N ASP A 232 -19.89 -22.19 18.67
CA ASP A 232 -20.97 -21.65 19.51
C ASP A 232 -21.41 -22.72 20.51
N SER A 233 -20.99 -22.56 21.76
CA SER A 233 -21.57 -23.28 22.89
C SER A 233 -21.84 -22.32 24.05
N GLY A 234 -23.05 -21.74 24.06
CA GLY A 234 -23.59 -21.05 25.23
C GLY A 234 -23.86 -22.00 26.41
N PRO A 235 -24.03 -21.43 27.61
CA PRO A 235 -25.30 -21.69 28.30
C PRO A 235 -25.95 -20.46 28.96
N ALA A 236 -27.28 -20.47 28.88
CA ALA A 236 -28.35 -19.93 29.75
C ALA A 236 -28.11 -18.67 30.62
N ASP A 237 -28.75 -17.58 30.18
CA ASP A 237 -29.66 -16.65 30.88
C ASP A 237 -29.53 -16.45 32.41
N SER A 238 -29.16 -15.22 32.79
CA SER A 238 -29.89 -14.49 33.84
C SER A 238 -29.78 -12.96 33.66
N GLY A 239 -30.92 -12.33 33.37
CA GLY A 239 -31.36 -11.11 34.07
C GLY A 239 -30.77 -9.75 33.67
N ALA A 240 -31.48 -9.08 32.77
CA ALA A 240 -31.81 -7.64 32.70
C ALA A 240 -30.85 -6.59 33.28
N ASP A 241 -30.34 -5.72 32.39
CA ASP A 241 -30.43 -4.27 32.56
C ASP A 241 -30.53 -3.57 31.19
N ASP A 242 -31.52 -2.70 31.09
CA ASP A 242 -31.98 -1.93 29.94
C ASP A 242 -31.07 -0.71 29.71
N HIS A 243 -30.25 -0.76 28.66
CA HIS A 243 -29.70 0.43 28.01
C HIS A 243 -29.76 0.23 26.49
N GLY A 244 -30.66 0.98 25.86
CA GLY A 244 -30.93 0.94 24.41
C GLY A 244 -29.70 1.20 23.54
N PRO A 245 -29.73 0.76 22.27
CA PRO A 245 -28.57 0.78 21.40
C PRO A 245 -28.22 2.21 21.00
N THR A 246 -27.03 2.66 21.39
CA THR A 246 -26.35 3.73 20.66
C THR A 246 -25.95 3.19 19.30
N ASP A 247 -26.66 3.68 18.28
CA ASP A 247 -26.41 3.50 16.85
C ASP A 247 -24.98 3.94 16.51
N HIS A 248 -24.04 2.99 16.49
CA HIS A 248 -22.77 3.16 15.82
C HIS A 248 -22.97 2.74 14.36
N GLY A 249 -23.37 3.72 13.56
CA GLY A 249 -23.47 3.60 12.11
C GLY A 249 -22.17 3.10 11.47
N PRO A 250 -22.24 2.59 10.23
CA PRO A 250 -21.11 1.96 9.57
C PRO A 250 -19.94 2.94 9.44
N ALA A 251 -18.74 2.46 9.76
CA ALA A 251 -17.50 3.19 9.55
C ALA A 251 -17.38 3.54 8.06
N ASP A 252 -17.51 4.84 7.81
CA ASP A 252 -17.44 5.49 6.51
C ASP A 252 -16.03 5.34 5.91
N HIS A 253 -15.81 4.24 5.18
CA HIS A 253 -14.64 4.06 4.33
C HIS A 253 -14.91 4.75 2.99
N GLY A 254 -14.67 6.07 2.96
CA GLY A 254 -14.64 6.84 1.73
C GLY A 254 -13.67 6.23 0.69
N PRO A 255 -13.95 6.39 -0.61
CA PRO A 255 -13.17 5.77 -1.67
C PRO A 255 -11.73 6.31 -1.62
N ALA A 256 -10.75 5.48 -1.99
CA ALA A 256 -9.43 5.97 -2.31
C ALA A 256 -9.56 7.08 -3.37
N ASP A 257 -9.42 8.34 -2.92
CA ASP A 257 -9.56 9.60 -3.65
C ASP A 257 -10.34 9.55 -4.98
N HIS A 258 -11.67 9.40 -4.89
CA HIS A 258 -12.58 9.83 -5.93
C HIS A 258 -13.41 11.00 -5.42
N ALA A 259 -13.21 12.18 -6.02
CA ALA A 259 -14.00 13.38 -5.76
C ALA A 259 -15.45 13.18 -6.25
N PRO A 260 -16.49 13.61 -5.50
CA PRO A 260 -17.86 13.61 -6.02
C PRO A 260 -18.08 14.82 -6.93
N ALA A 261 -18.85 14.60 -7.99
CA ALA A 261 -19.41 15.66 -8.83
C ALA A 261 -20.69 16.19 -8.16
N GLU A 262 -20.75 17.49 -7.90
CA GLU A 262 -21.99 18.17 -7.53
C GLU A 262 -22.41 19.17 -8.61
N THR A 263 -23.55 18.84 -9.21
CA THR A 263 -24.68 19.65 -9.71
C THR A 263 -24.48 21.13 -10.03
N GLU A 264 -24.86 21.48 -11.27
CA GLU A 264 -25.07 22.85 -11.77
C GLU A 264 -26.17 23.62 -11.01
N PRO A 265 -26.04 24.95 -10.88
CA PRO A 265 -27.18 25.84 -10.82
C PRO A 265 -27.51 26.40 -12.21
N THR A 266 -28.80 26.34 -12.54
CA THR A 266 -29.47 26.89 -13.71
C THR A 266 -29.36 28.41 -13.83
N ASP A 267 -29.37 28.86 -15.08
CA ASP A 267 -29.40 30.23 -15.61
C ASP A 267 -30.24 31.26 -14.84
N VAL A 268 -29.73 32.50 -14.77
CA VAL A 268 -30.54 33.69 -15.00
C VAL A 268 -29.82 34.63 -15.97
N ALA A 269 -30.48 34.85 -17.10
CA ALA A 269 -30.09 35.70 -18.21
C ALA A 269 -29.90 37.18 -17.83
N SER A 270 -29.04 37.86 -18.57
CA SER A 270 -29.13 39.32 -18.77
C SER A 270 -28.83 39.61 -20.23
N ALA A 271 -29.90 39.80 -20.99
CA ALA A 271 -29.87 40.33 -22.33
C ALA A 271 -29.78 41.86 -22.27
N ASP A 272 -28.77 42.37 -22.98
CA ASP A 272 -28.83 43.46 -23.95
C ASP A 272 -29.45 44.82 -23.56
N THR A 273 -28.63 45.87 -23.60
CA THR A 273 -29.00 47.19 -24.12
C THR A 273 -27.73 48.03 -24.36
N ALA A 274 -27.37 48.18 -25.63
CA ALA A 274 -26.56 49.30 -26.14
C ALA A 274 -27.50 50.42 -26.65
N PRO A 275 -27.01 51.56 -27.17
CA PRO A 275 -26.00 52.50 -26.65
C PRO A 275 -26.60 53.92 -26.50
N THR A 276 -25.90 54.85 -25.83
CA THR A 276 -26.09 56.29 -26.11
C THR A 276 -24.76 57.02 -26.17
N ASP A 277 -24.66 57.81 -27.22
CA ASP A 277 -23.57 58.65 -27.68
C ASP A 277 -23.82 60.08 -27.17
N SER A 278 -22.83 60.73 -26.54
CA SER A 278 -22.74 62.20 -26.53
C SER A 278 -21.34 62.71 -26.17
N ALA A 279 -20.59 63.09 -27.20
CA ALA A 279 -19.92 64.38 -27.39
C ALA A 279 -19.26 65.16 -26.22
N ARG A 280 -18.01 65.57 -26.52
CA ARG A 280 -17.32 66.85 -26.21
C ARG A 280 -16.96 67.19 -24.75
N ALA A 281 -15.66 67.14 -24.47
CA ALA A 281 -14.79 68.31 -24.26
C ALA A 281 -13.32 67.90 -24.42
#